data_AF-A0A8J6LK12-F1
#
_entry.id   AF-A0A8J6LK12-F1
#
_cell.length_a   1.000
_cell.length_b   1.000
_cell.length_c   1.000
_cell.angle_alpha   90.00
_cell.angle_beta   90.00
_cell.angle_gamma   90.00
#
_symmetry.space_group_name_H-M   'P 1'
#
loop_
_entity.id
_entity.type
_entity.pdbx_description
1 polymer ?
#
loop_
_entity_poly.entity_id
_entity_poly.type
_entity_poly.pdbx_seq_one_letter_code
_entity_poly.pdbx_strand_id
1 'polypeptide(L)'
;GAITVGVLGVTAPAHASGGKRGASSQTVVTGCGTGGTNPANADGAEAIPVDPDVLPPELWGEICSYLPVQGQGQLAQTDTKRCDSVSEYRKSHLRPDAEDVVHVYTSQQLKLALASPVDEAGQPLLDEAGQPFSTVASLGVHMVLSEKEQADINTWIDKGKITYLELHTGATFATVEIGEYGYELEVHIYDGGTVGTVESATVSVYDGGTVDTIDFGTVSVYDGGTVGAIGNAKVSVYNGGIVDTFHDGELEVQDGGTVNTVNGGEVEVRGGTIDTVINGDVDVYDGGTIETVNGGDVNIHNGGTIDTVNKGTVSVYDGGTVDIVNGGDIFIGAGGIITTVNSGTVQTEDDGRVGTVNGGTVNVNDEGTVTTVNDGTVNVKDEGRVGTVSNGTVNVVDDGTVDTVTGGTVNVKDDGWVGTVSLLGTVNVYDGGTVDTVDGGWAEVWGDGIANTVNGGGVQVHKDGAVCTVAHGTVQVEIGGTVGSHTGGTVNGVTR
;
A
#
# COMPACT_ATOMS: atom_id res chain seq x y z
N GLY A 1 18.54 -35.03 39.68
CA GLY A 1 19.72 -34.76 40.55
C GLY A 1 19.79 -33.27 40.80
N ALA A 2 20.49 -32.83 41.84
CA ALA A 2 20.57 -31.40 42.17
C ALA A 2 21.28 -30.61 41.06
N ILE A 3 20.68 -29.52 40.60
CA ILE A 3 21.30 -28.56 39.69
C ILE A 3 21.91 -27.45 40.56
N THR A 4 23.21 -27.20 40.39
CA THR A 4 23.91 -26.11 41.09
C THR A 4 23.85 -24.85 40.23
N VAL A 5 23.15 -23.82 40.68
CA VAL A 5 23.11 -22.52 40.00
C VAL A 5 24.42 -21.77 40.26
N GLY A 6 25.27 -21.68 39.25
CA GLY A 6 26.48 -20.85 39.27
C GLY A 6 26.19 -19.47 38.69
N VAL A 7 26.35 -18.42 39.48
CA VAL A 7 26.19 -17.03 39.00
C VAL A 7 27.38 -16.67 38.11
N LEU A 8 27.11 -16.45 36.82
CA LEU A 8 28.07 -16.02 35.81
C LEU A 8 27.54 -14.73 35.17
N GLY A 9 28.12 -13.59 35.56
CA GLY A 9 27.71 -12.28 35.05
C GLY A 9 28.09 -12.09 33.58
N VAL A 10 27.12 -11.68 32.76
CA VAL A 10 27.31 -11.42 31.33
C VAL A 10 27.60 -9.93 31.12
N THR A 11 28.67 -9.63 30.38
CA THR A 11 29.00 -8.27 29.95
C THR A 11 28.35 -7.98 28.60
N ALA A 12 27.58 -6.90 28.50
CA ALA A 12 26.97 -6.48 27.24
C ALA A 12 27.96 -5.73 26.33
N PRO A 13 27.99 -6.00 25.01
CA PRO A 13 28.60 -5.11 24.04
C PRO A 13 27.65 -3.97 23.68
N ALA A 14 28.17 -2.74 23.58
CA ALA A 14 27.38 -1.57 23.19
C ALA A 14 27.40 -1.35 21.67
N HIS A 15 26.23 -1.05 21.07
CA HIS A 15 26.16 -0.42 19.76
C HIS A 15 26.22 1.11 19.89
N ALA A 16 26.84 1.79 18.92
CA ALA A 16 27.15 3.21 19.02
C ALA A 16 26.15 4.10 18.25
N SER A 17 25.74 5.20 18.86
CA SER A 17 25.19 6.38 18.18
C SER A 17 25.92 7.65 18.66
N GLY A 18 26.27 8.54 17.72
CA GLY A 18 27.41 9.46 17.88
C GLY A 18 27.09 10.96 17.95
N GLY A 19 26.66 11.45 19.11
CA GLY A 19 26.62 12.89 19.44
C GLY A 19 25.54 13.73 18.74
N LYS A 20 25.43 15.05 18.97
CA LYS A 20 26.23 15.93 19.85
C LYS A 20 25.32 17.00 20.51
N ARG A 21 25.36 17.12 21.84
CA ARG A 21 25.22 18.40 22.59
C ARG A 21 26.21 18.34 23.77
N GLY A 22 26.70 19.47 24.29
CA GLY A 22 27.87 19.44 25.18
C GLY A 22 27.92 20.54 26.24
N ALA A 23 28.98 20.44 27.06
CA ALA A 23 29.51 21.42 28.03
C ALA A 23 28.68 21.75 29.29
N SER A 24 28.94 21.00 30.39
CA SER A 24 29.32 21.49 31.75
C SER A 24 29.10 20.35 32.78
N SER A 25 30.12 19.75 33.43
CA SER A 25 30.96 20.22 34.55
C SER A 25 30.20 20.52 35.85
N GLN A 26 30.54 19.97 37.04
CA GLN A 26 31.60 19.01 37.42
C GLN A 26 31.28 18.34 38.80
N THR A 27 31.87 17.15 39.02
CA THR A 27 32.45 16.54 40.25
C THR A 27 32.33 17.24 41.64
N VAL A 28 32.40 16.59 42.81
CA VAL A 28 32.83 15.21 43.20
C VAL A 28 31.71 14.50 44.03
N VAL A 29 31.82 13.65 45.08
CA VAL A 29 32.86 13.22 46.07
C VAL A 29 32.75 11.71 46.36
N THR A 30 33.87 11.05 46.69
CA THR A 30 34.00 9.61 47.02
C THR A 30 33.99 9.31 48.53
N GLY A 31 33.65 8.07 48.94
CA GLY A 31 33.91 7.57 50.30
C GLY A 31 33.97 6.03 50.37
N CYS A 32 34.98 5.48 51.06
CA CYS A 32 35.17 4.03 51.26
C CYS A 32 35.54 3.76 52.73
N GLY A 33 35.09 2.64 53.31
CA GLY A 33 35.39 2.27 54.71
C GLY A 33 34.97 0.85 55.04
N THR A 34 35.76 0.13 55.85
CA THR A 34 35.60 -1.31 56.11
C THR A 34 35.44 -1.62 57.61
N GLY A 35 34.39 -2.36 57.94
CA GLY A 35 34.32 -3.33 59.04
C GLY A 35 34.23 -2.84 60.50
N GLY A 36 33.54 -3.62 61.34
CA GLY A 36 33.80 -3.63 62.79
C GLY A 36 32.59 -3.76 63.72
N THR A 37 32.44 -4.94 64.33
CA THR A 37 31.80 -5.20 65.64
C THR A 37 30.27 -5.10 65.80
N ASN A 38 29.77 -5.99 66.65
CA ASN A 38 28.43 -6.05 67.26
C ASN A 38 28.71 -6.44 68.75
N PRO A 39 28.01 -5.89 69.75
CA PRO A 39 26.89 -6.67 70.30
C PRO A 39 25.69 -5.85 70.84
N ALA A 40 24.51 -6.47 70.72
CA ALA A 40 23.40 -6.48 71.67
C ALA A 40 22.85 -5.15 72.24
N ASN A 41 21.59 -4.86 71.89
CA ASN A 41 20.52 -5.05 72.86
C ASN A 41 19.24 -5.51 72.14
N ALA A 42 18.34 -6.17 72.86
CA ALA A 42 17.08 -6.70 72.32
C ALA A 42 15.88 -6.00 72.97
N ASP A 43 14.74 -5.96 72.26
CA ASP A 43 13.44 -6.26 72.86
C ASP A 43 12.36 -6.53 71.79
N GLY A 44 11.73 -7.71 71.88
CA GLY A 44 10.31 -7.94 71.56
C GLY A 44 9.75 -7.62 70.17
N ALA A 45 10.10 -8.41 69.15
CA ALA A 45 9.16 -8.76 68.07
C ALA A 45 9.34 -10.26 67.72
N GLU A 46 8.23 -10.98 67.49
CA GLU A 46 8.24 -12.44 67.39
C GLU A 46 8.83 -12.94 66.07
N ALA A 47 9.59 -14.02 66.13
CA ALA A 47 10.10 -14.69 64.94
C ALA A 47 8.97 -15.49 64.28
N ILE A 48 8.42 -14.97 63.18
CA ILE A 48 7.57 -15.75 62.27
C ILE A 48 8.42 -16.94 61.78
N PRO A 49 7.94 -18.19 61.89
CA PRO A 49 8.66 -19.34 61.35
C PRO A 49 8.63 -19.25 59.82
N VAL A 50 9.77 -18.92 59.22
CA VAL A 50 9.93 -18.96 57.76
C VAL A 50 10.00 -20.43 57.35
N ASP A 51 8.91 -20.92 56.76
CA ASP A 51 8.86 -22.22 56.11
C ASP A 51 9.84 -22.21 54.91
N PRO A 52 10.82 -23.13 54.82
CA PRO A 52 11.80 -23.14 53.75
C PRO A 52 11.20 -23.38 52.34
N ASP A 53 9.95 -23.83 52.24
CA ASP A 53 9.29 -24.12 50.96
C ASP A 53 8.56 -22.91 50.32
N VAL A 54 8.62 -21.71 50.92
CA VAL A 54 7.92 -20.49 50.42
C VAL A 54 8.88 -19.37 50.01
N LEU A 55 9.11 -19.21 48.70
CA LEU A 55 9.76 -18.03 48.10
C LEU A 55 8.75 -16.87 47.94
N PRO A 56 9.17 -15.59 48.14
CA PRO A 56 8.31 -14.41 47.95
C PRO A 56 7.70 -14.29 46.53
N PRO A 57 6.45 -13.78 46.38
CA PRO A 57 5.77 -13.63 45.09
C PRO A 57 6.57 -12.88 44.02
N GLU A 58 7.24 -11.79 44.42
CA GLU A 58 8.01 -10.91 43.54
C GLU A 58 9.13 -11.65 42.78
N LEU A 59 9.73 -12.68 43.39
CA LEU A 59 10.78 -13.49 42.76
C LEU A 59 10.23 -14.56 41.80
N TRP A 60 8.96 -14.95 41.91
CA TRP A 60 8.35 -15.90 40.98
C TRP A 60 8.12 -15.30 39.59
N GLY A 61 7.86 -13.99 39.48
CA GLY A 61 7.76 -13.29 38.20
C GLY A 61 9.03 -13.39 37.37
N GLU A 62 10.20 -13.12 37.97
CA GLU A 62 11.50 -13.33 37.32
C GLU A 62 11.77 -14.80 37.01
N ILE A 63 11.53 -15.72 37.96
CA ILE A 63 11.82 -17.15 37.75
C ILE A 63 11.01 -17.73 36.57
N CYS A 64 9.75 -17.30 36.40
CA CYS A 64 8.90 -17.76 35.30
C CYS A 64 9.35 -17.25 33.92
N SER A 65 9.92 -16.05 33.81
CA SER A 65 10.35 -15.49 32.52
C SER A 65 11.61 -16.15 31.94
N TYR A 66 12.45 -16.77 32.77
CA TYR A 66 13.65 -17.50 32.34
C TYR A 66 13.43 -19.01 32.06
N LEU A 67 12.20 -19.52 32.14
CA LEU A 67 11.89 -20.93 31.90
C LEU A 67 11.41 -21.19 30.46
N PRO A 68 11.92 -22.23 29.77
CA PRO A 68 11.38 -22.63 28.47
C PRO A 68 9.95 -23.20 28.62
N VAL A 69 9.13 -23.06 27.58
CA VAL A 69 7.68 -23.30 27.57
C VAL A 69 7.24 -24.63 28.22
N GLN A 70 7.95 -25.74 27.99
CA GLN A 70 7.63 -27.03 28.61
C GLN A 70 7.77 -27.03 30.15
N GLY A 71 8.67 -26.22 30.71
CA GLY A 71 8.82 -26.04 32.15
C GLY A 71 7.73 -25.15 32.75
N GLN A 72 7.33 -24.10 32.04
CA GLN A 72 6.20 -23.24 32.44
C GLN A 72 4.89 -24.04 32.49
N GLY A 73 4.62 -24.86 31.46
CA GLY A 73 3.43 -25.73 31.41
C GLY A 73 3.38 -26.80 32.53
N GLN A 74 4.53 -27.28 33.02
CA GLN A 74 4.59 -28.20 34.16
C GLN A 74 4.36 -27.50 35.51
N LEU A 75 4.80 -26.25 35.65
CA LEU A 75 4.53 -25.42 36.84
C LEU A 75 3.05 -25.04 36.96
N ALA A 76 2.41 -24.65 35.86
CA ALA A 76 0.98 -24.32 35.83
C ALA A 76 0.07 -25.51 36.24
N GLN A 77 0.52 -26.75 36.03
CA GLN A 77 -0.21 -27.96 36.41
C GLN A 77 -0.06 -28.36 37.89
N THR A 78 0.83 -27.72 38.67
CA THR A 78 1.22 -28.20 40.01
C THR A 78 0.90 -27.28 41.19
N ASP A 79 0.59 -26.00 40.98
CA ASP A 79 0.23 -25.07 42.06
C ASP A 79 -0.75 -23.98 41.59
N THR A 80 -2.03 -24.11 41.96
CA THR A 80 -3.11 -23.23 41.51
C THR A 80 -2.85 -21.76 41.83
N LYS A 81 -2.14 -21.46 42.94
CA LYS A 81 -1.86 -20.08 43.39
C LYS A 81 -0.81 -19.35 42.55
N ARG A 82 -0.12 -20.04 41.64
CA ARG A 82 0.88 -19.42 40.75
C ARG A 82 0.26 -18.85 39.49
N CYS A 83 -0.87 -19.41 39.04
CA CYS A 83 -1.65 -18.85 37.94
C CYS A 83 -2.11 -17.42 38.25
N ASP A 84 -2.51 -17.16 39.50
CA ASP A 84 -2.97 -15.84 39.95
C ASP A 84 -1.93 -14.73 39.68
N SER A 85 -0.65 -14.96 40.02
CA SER A 85 0.43 -13.98 39.77
C SER A 85 0.73 -13.76 38.28
N VAL A 86 0.52 -14.77 37.43
CA VAL A 86 0.66 -14.62 35.97
C VAL A 86 -0.54 -13.83 35.41
N SER A 87 -1.72 -13.98 36.00
CA SER A 87 -2.91 -13.19 35.65
C SER A 87 -2.73 -11.70 36.02
N GLU A 88 -2.15 -11.39 37.19
CA GLU A 88 -1.88 -10.01 37.58
C GLU A 88 -0.81 -9.35 36.70
N TYR A 89 0.22 -10.11 36.31
CA TYR A 89 1.23 -9.62 35.36
C TYR A 89 0.58 -9.24 34.01
N ARG A 90 -0.31 -10.10 33.46
CA ARG A 90 -1.05 -9.80 32.22
C ARG A 90 -2.02 -8.62 32.36
N LYS A 91 -2.73 -8.51 33.48
CA LYS A 91 -3.62 -7.36 33.79
C LYS A 91 -2.91 -5.99 33.80
N SER A 92 -1.58 -5.96 33.93
CA SER A 92 -0.79 -4.72 33.86
C SER A 92 -0.34 -4.32 32.45
N HIS A 93 -0.52 -5.20 31.44
CA HIS A 93 -0.09 -4.99 30.06
C HIS A 93 -1.25 -4.94 29.04
N LEU A 94 -2.45 -5.41 29.43
CA LEU A 94 -3.69 -5.21 28.68
C LEU A 94 -4.40 -3.92 29.18
N ARG A 95 -5.29 -3.37 28.35
CA ARG A 95 -5.92 -2.05 28.54
C ARG A 95 -6.62 -1.91 29.92
N PRO A 96 -6.34 -0.84 30.71
CA PRO A 96 -7.03 -0.59 31.99
C PRO A 96 -8.50 -0.15 31.88
N ASP A 97 -9.01 0.07 30.67
CA ASP A 97 -10.23 0.80 30.34
C ASP A 97 -11.39 -0.07 29.81
N ALA A 98 -11.26 -1.40 29.78
CA ALA A 98 -12.35 -2.33 29.47
C ALA A 98 -13.07 -2.79 30.76
N GLU A 99 -14.38 -2.49 30.89
CA GLU A 99 -15.21 -3.01 32.00
C GLU A 99 -15.81 -4.41 31.72
N ASP A 100 -15.73 -4.90 30.47
CA ASP A 100 -16.13 -6.27 30.12
C ASP A 100 -15.06 -7.29 30.56
N VAL A 101 -15.44 -8.15 31.50
CA VAL A 101 -14.54 -9.15 32.08
C VAL A 101 -14.32 -10.28 31.07
N VAL A 102 -13.15 -10.29 30.42
CA VAL A 102 -12.69 -11.42 29.59
C VAL A 102 -12.56 -12.66 30.46
N HIS A 103 -13.50 -13.59 30.32
CA HIS A 103 -13.47 -14.87 31.02
C HIS A 103 -12.51 -15.84 30.32
N VAL A 104 -11.30 -15.97 30.87
CA VAL A 104 -10.31 -16.98 30.47
C VAL A 104 -10.67 -18.32 31.11
N TYR A 105 -11.17 -19.26 30.30
CA TYR A 105 -11.53 -20.60 30.76
C TYR A 105 -10.39 -21.61 30.52
N THR A 106 -9.90 -22.28 31.57
CA THR A 106 -9.11 -23.51 31.37
C THR A 106 -9.96 -24.61 30.72
N SER A 107 -9.38 -25.62 30.07
CA SER A 107 -10.14 -26.76 29.51
C SER A 107 -11.13 -27.39 30.48
N GLN A 108 -10.87 -27.34 31.80
CA GLN A 108 -11.76 -27.93 32.80
C GLN A 108 -12.93 -27.00 33.15
N GLN A 109 -12.70 -25.69 33.26
CA GLN A 109 -13.78 -24.71 33.41
C GLN A 109 -14.63 -24.61 32.13
N LEU A 110 -13.98 -24.63 30.95
CA LEU A 110 -14.64 -24.69 29.65
C LEU A 110 -15.51 -25.94 29.55
N LYS A 111 -14.97 -27.13 29.89
CA LYS A 111 -15.77 -28.37 29.91
C LYS A 111 -16.91 -28.36 30.93
N LEU A 112 -16.78 -27.69 32.09
CA LEU A 112 -17.89 -27.51 33.03
C LEU A 112 -18.99 -26.63 32.42
N ALA A 113 -18.61 -25.47 31.87
CA ALA A 113 -19.55 -24.54 31.23
C ALA A 113 -20.27 -25.19 30.04
N LEU A 114 -19.51 -25.83 29.12
CA LEU A 114 -20.03 -26.52 27.94
C LEU A 114 -20.94 -27.71 28.30
N ALA A 115 -20.68 -28.43 29.40
CA ALA A 115 -21.46 -29.59 29.80
C ALA A 115 -22.85 -29.25 30.34
N SER A 116 -22.98 -28.15 31.10
CA SER A 116 -24.26 -27.61 31.57
C SER A 116 -24.08 -26.20 32.15
N PRO A 117 -24.96 -25.24 31.84
CA PRO A 117 -25.03 -23.95 32.57
C PRO A 117 -25.71 -24.10 33.96
N VAL A 118 -25.79 -25.33 34.47
CA VAL A 118 -26.42 -25.71 35.75
C VAL A 118 -25.55 -26.72 36.49
N ASP A 119 -25.64 -26.73 37.81
CA ASP A 119 -24.93 -27.67 38.68
C ASP A 119 -25.53 -29.10 38.66
N GLU A 120 -24.95 -30.03 39.43
CA GLU A 120 -25.47 -31.41 39.58
C GLU A 120 -26.90 -31.48 40.19
N ALA A 121 -27.42 -30.37 40.74
CA ALA A 121 -28.77 -30.25 41.27
C ALA A 121 -29.74 -29.52 40.30
N GLY A 122 -29.27 -29.05 39.13
CA GLY A 122 -30.05 -28.31 38.16
C GLY A 122 -30.29 -26.83 38.52
N GLN A 123 -29.50 -26.25 39.43
CA GLN A 123 -29.48 -24.80 39.68
C GLN A 123 -28.56 -24.10 38.67
N PRO A 124 -28.92 -22.93 38.10
CA PRO A 124 -28.02 -22.16 37.25
C PRO A 124 -26.68 -21.88 37.95
N LEU A 125 -25.58 -22.07 37.22
CA LEU A 125 -24.29 -21.57 37.65
C LEU A 125 -24.36 -20.04 37.71
N LEU A 126 -23.77 -19.45 38.74
CA LEU A 126 -23.80 -18.02 39.01
C LEU A 126 -22.41 -17.41 38.86
N ASP A 127 -22.36 -16.13 38.49
CA ASP A 127 -21.15 -15.30 38.55
C ASP A 127 -20.77 -14.92 39.99
N GLU A 128 -19.68 -14.15 40.17
CA GLU A 128 -19.25 -13.66 41.49
C GLU A 128 -20.24 -12.66 42.13
N ALA A 129 -21.18 -12.12 41.35
CA ALA A 129 -22.26 -11.23 41.81
C ALA A 129 -23.57 -11.98 42.12
N GLY A 130 -23.63 -13.30 41.90
CA GLY A 130 -24.81 -14.13 42.12
C GLY A 130 -25.88 -14.06 41.01
N GLN A 131 -25.56 -13.54 39.83
CA GLN A 131 -26.44 -13.62 38.65
C GLN A 131 -26.22 -14.94 37.91
N PRO A 132 -27.28 -15.57 37.37
CA PRO A 132 -27.11 -16.69 36.42
C PRO A 132 -26.30 -16.25 35.21
N PHE A 133 -25.43 -17.13 34.69
CA PHE A 133 -24.79 -16.95 33.37
C PHE A 133 -25.85 -16.96 32.26
N SER A 134 -26.46 -15.79 31.99
CA SER A 134 -27.52 -15.60 31.00
C SER A 134 -26.99 -15.59 29.56
N THR A 135 -25.77 -15.08 29.40
CA THR A 135 -24.91 -15.17 28.21
C THR A 135 -23.46 -15.33 28.68
N VAL A 136 -22.62 -15.97 27.88
CA VAL A 136 -21.15 -15.92 28.03
C VAL A 136 -20.67 -14.93 26.99
N ALA A 137 -20.93 -13.64 27.25
CA ALA A 137 -20.76 -12.57 26.27
C ALA A 137 -19.36 -12.59 25.64
N SER A 138 -18.33 -12.75 26.47
CA SER A 138 -16.92 -12.90 26.10
C SER A 138 -16.37 -14.31 26.40
N LEU A 139 -15.58 -14.86 25.48
CA LEU A 139 -14.84 -16.12 25.64
C LEU A 139 -13.37 -15.93 25.23
N GLY A 140 -12.44 -16.03 26.18
CA GLY A 140 -10.99 -15.99 25.89
C GLY A 140 -10.35 -17.38 25.77
N VAL A 141 -9.70 -17.65 24.65
CA VAL A 141 -9.04 -18.95 24.34
C VAL A 141 -7.52 -18.79 24.24
N HIS A 142 -6.78 -19.63 24.97
CA HIS A 142 -5.30 -19.67 24.97
C HIS A 142 -4.76 -21.11 24.75
N MET A 143 -5.50 -21.97 24.05
CA MET A 143 -5.10 -23.37 23.84
C MET A 143 -5.80 -24.04 22.66
N VAL A 144 -5.14 -25.05 22.07
CA VAL A 144 -5.69 -25.88 20.99
C VAL A 144 -6.95 -26.58 21.48
N LEU A 145 -8.09 -26.26 20.87
CA LEU A 145 -9.39 -26.85 21.15
C LEU A 145 -9.54 -28.16 20.38
N SER A 146 -10.11 -29.20 20.98
CA SER A 146 -10.49 -30.40 20.23
C SER A 146 -11.71 -30.13 19.32
N GLU A 147 -11.89 -30.93 18.27
CA GLU A 147 -13.03 -30.87 17.34
C GLU A 147 -14.38 -30.74 18.07
N LYS A 148 -14.55 -31.47 19.19
CA LYS A 148 -15.77 -31.38 20.00
C LYS A 148 -15.90 -30.04 20.74
N GLU A 149 -14.83 -29.50 21.30
CA GLU A 149 -14.87 -28.21 22.00
C GLU A 149 -15.18 -27.07 21.03
N GLN A 150 -14.63 -27.12 19.81
CA GLN A 150 -14.97 -26.17 18.73
C GLN A 150 -16.44 -26.28 18.31
N ALA A 151 -16.93 -27.51 18.04
CA ALA A 151 -18.33 -27.73 17.67
C ALA A 151 -19.32 -27.35 18.79
N ASP A 152 -18.97 -27.56 20.07
CA ASP A 152 -19.77 -27.11 21.21
C ASP A 152 -19.81 -25.57 21.31
N ILE A 153 -18.74 -24.86 20.90
CA ILE A 153 -18.66 -23.40 20.84
C ILE A 153 -19.47 -22.81 19.66
N ASN A 154 -19.37 -23.36 18.45
CA ASN A 154 -20.22 -22.92 17.32
C ASN A 154 -21.71 -23.12 17.67
N THR A 155 -22.03 -24.26 18.31
CA THR A 155 -23.35 -24.58 18.89
C THR A 155 -23.83 -23.57 19.96
N TRP A 156 -22.97 -22.69 20.47
CA TRP A 156 -23.28 -21.59 21.40
C TRP A 156 -23.36 -20.23 20.71
N ILE A 157 -22.49 -19.96 19.73
CA ILE A 157 -22.56 -18.80 18.82
C ILE A 157 -23.94 -18.80 18.11
N ASP A 158 -24.34 -19.94 17.54
CA ASP A 158 -25.66 -20.24 16.96
C ASP A 158 -26.87 -19.87 17.86
N LYS A 159 -26.65 -19.74 19.16
CA LYS A 159 -27.70 -19.51 20.17
C LYS A 159 -27.59 -18.13 20.81
N GLY A 160 -26.76 -17.24 20.28
CA GLY A 160 -26.51 -15.91 20.82
C GLY A 160 -25.92 -15.96 22.22
N LYS A 161 -25.23 -17.06 22.58
CA LYS A 161 -24.63 -17.23 23.91
C LYS A 161 -23.23 -16.66 24.00
N ILE A 162 -22.52 -16.62 22.88
CA ILE A 162 -21.21 -16.00 22.71
C ILE A 162 -21.40 -14.95 21.61
N THR A 163 -21.00 -13.72 21.89
CA THR A 163 -21.00 -12.60 20.94
C THR A 163 -19.63 -11.97 20.79
N TYR A 164 -18.65 -12.38 21.61
CA TYR A 164 -17.27 -11.91 21.61
C TYR A 164 -16.32 -13.08 21.87
N LEU A 165 -15.35 -13.32 20.99
CA LEU A 165 -14.41 -14.45 21.03
C LEU A 165 -12.97 -13.97 20.85
N GLU A 166 -12.12 -14.16 21.85
CA GLU A 166 -10.69 -13.85 21.76
C GLU A 166 -9.85 -15.11 21.58
N LEU A 167 -8.90 -15.07 20.64
CA LEU A 167 -7.90 -16.11 20.41
C LEU A 167 -6.50 -15.54 20.58
N HIS A 168 -5.69 -16.17 21.42
CA HIS A 168 -4.31 -15.79 21.68
C HIS A 168 -3.37 -17.01 21.60
N THR A 169 -2.10 -16.80 21.93
CA THR A 169 -0.97 -17.74 21.84
C THR A 169 -1.32 -19.20 22.12
N GLY A 170 -1.25 -20.03 21.08
CA GLY A 170 -1.53 -21.46 21.14
C GLY A 170 -3.01 -21.85 21.03
N ALA A 171 -3.92 -20.90 20.79
CA ALA A 171 -5.29 -21.16 20.39
C ALA A 171 -5.35 -21.50 18.89
N THR A 172 -6.15 -22.53 18.56
CA THR A 172 -6.41 -22.91 17.17
C THR A 172 -7.87 -23.29 17.02
N PHE A 173 -8.55 -22.69 16.05
CA PHE A 173 -9.95 -22.93 15.72
C PHE A 173 -10.05 -23.25 14.23
N ALA A 174 -10.72 -24.33 13.84
CA ALA A 174 -10.80 -24.75 12.44
C ALA A 174 -11.77 -23.89 11.64
N THR A 175 -13.02 -23.81 12.08
CA THR A 175 -14.09 -23.04 11.42
C THR A 175 -14.93 -22.30 12.47
N VAL A 176 -14.99 -20.97 12.40
CA VAL A 176 -15.95 -20.16 13.15
C VAL A 176 -17.18 -19.95 12.26
N GLU A 177 -18.29 -20.54 12.68
CA GLU A 177 -19.56 -20.62 11.93
C GLU A 177 -20.64 -19.78 12.65
N ILE A 178 -21.53 -19.12 11.91
CA ILE A 178 -22.74 -18.50 12.46
C ILE A 178 -23.97 -19.06 11.74
N GLY A 179 -24.72 -19.93 12.42
CA GLY A 179 -25.93 -20.55 11.89
C GLY A 179 -27.13 -19.61 11.74
N GLU A 180 -28.24 -20.20 11.29
CA GLU A 180 -29.49 -19.56 10.82
C GLU A 180 -30.12 -18.50 11.76
N TYR A 181 -29.72 -18.45 13.04
CA TYR A 181 -30.26 -17.51 14.03
C TYR A 181 -29.55 -16.16 14.11
N GLY A 182 -28.41 -15.98 13.43
CA GLY A 182 -27.85 -14.66 13.06
C GLY A 182 -27.67 -13.66 14.22
N TYR A 183 -26.61 -13.83 14.99
CA TYR A 183 -26.18 -12.88 16.02
C TYR A 183 -24.90 -12.17 15.59
N GLU A 184 -24.70 -10.92 16.03
CA GLU A 184 -23.42 -10.23 15.85
C GLU A 184 -22.36 -10.92 16.72
N LEU A 185 -21.28 -11.37 16.07
CA LEU A 185 -20.10 -11.97 16.68
C LEU A 185 -18.88 -11.12 16.34
N GLU A 186 -18.15 -10.73 17.38
CA GLU A 186 -16.83 -10.13 17.27
C GLU A 186 -15.76 -11.20 17.56
N VAL A 187 -14.76 -11.34 16.68
CA VAL A 187 -13.65 -12.29 16.82
C VAL A 187 -12.33 -11.54 16.80
N HIS A 188 -11.57 -11.61 17.89
CA HIS A 188 -10.31 -10.91 18.06
C HIS A 188 -9.15 -11.92 18.12
N ILE A 189 -8.21 -11.85 17.17
CA ILE A 189 -7.07 -12.77 17.05
C ILE A 189 -5.77 -12.01 17.31
N TYR A 190 -5.02 -12.45 18.32
CA TYR A 190 -3.75 -11.87 18.79
C TYR A 190 -2.61 -12.90 18.76
N ASP A 191 -1.37 -12.45 19.00
CA ASP A 191 -0.11 -13.21 19.01
C ASP A 191 -0.23 -14.72 19.24
N GLY A 192 -0.05 -15.48 18.16
CA GLY A 192 -0.04 -16.94 18.15
C GLY A 192 -1.42 -17.59 18.24
N GLY A 193 -2.51 -16.84 18.05
CA GLY A 193 -3.84 -17.35 17.77
C GLY A 193 -4.04 -17.59 16.26
N THR A 194 -4.68 -18.72 15.92
CA THR A 194 -4.93 -19.12 14.52
C THR A 194 -6.38 -19.54 14.32
N VAL A 195 -7.02 -19.03 13.25
CA VAL A 195 -8.32 -19.49 12.76
C VAL A 195 -8.17 -19.98 11.32
N GLY A 196 -8.76 -21.12 10.97
CA GLY A 196 -8.79 -21.58 9.57
C GLY A 196 -9.78 -20.74 8.76
N THR A 197 -11.08 -20.95 8.97
CA THR A 197 -12.15 -20.23 8.27
C THR A 197 -13.04 -19.47 9.24
N VAL A 198 -13.45 -18.26 8.86
CA VAL A 198 -14.58 -17.54 9.46
C VAL A 198 -15.65 -17.39 8.38
N GLU A 199 -16.83 -18.01 8.55
CA GLU A 199 -17.89 -17.92 7.54
C GLU A 199 -18.49 -16.50 7.48
N SER A 200 -18.73 -15.88 8.63
CA SER A 200 -19.20 -14.50 8.77
C SER A 200 -18.96 -14.02 10.19
N ALA A 201 -18.36 -12.84 10.38
CA ALA A 201 -18.24 -12.16 11.67
C ALA A 201 -17.77 -10.70 11.49
N THR A 202 -17.71 -9.94 12.59
CA THR A 202 -16.76 -8.84 12.73
C THR A 202 -15.43 -9.43 13.21
N VAL A 203 -14.34 -9.25 12.47
CA VAL A 203 -13.03 -9.86 12.76
C VAL A 203 -11.97 -8.79 12.93
N SER A 204 -11.20 -8.84 14.02
CA SER A 204 -10.00 -8.03 14.24
C SER A 204 -8.77 -8.91 14.38
N VAL A 205 -7.77 -8.71 13.52
CA VAL A 205 -6.50 -9.45 13.53
C VAL A 205 -5.36 -8.50 13.91
N TYR A 206 -4.63 -8.82 14.98
CA TYR A 206 -3.54 -8.04 15.55
C TYR A 206 -2.21 -8.79 15.45
N ASP A 207 -1.12 -8.17 15.91
CA ASP A 207 0.26 -8.70 15.90
C ASP A 207 0.34 -10.20 16.24
N GLY A 208 0.92 -10.99 15.33
CA GLY A 208 1.08 -12.43 15.42
C GLY A 208 -0.21 -13.25 15.28
N GLY A 209 -1.35 -12.60 15.01
CA GLY A 209 -2.63 -13.23 14.70
C GLY A 209 -2.70 -13.72 13.25
N THR A 210 -3.37 -14.86 13.05
CA THR A 210 -3.46 -15.56 11.75
C THR A 210 -4.88 -16.02 11.45
N VAL A 211 -5.37 -15.75 10.23
CA VAL A 211 -6.63 -16.31 9.70
C VAL A 211 -6.42 -16.80 8.27
N ASP A 212 -6.71 -18.07 7.94
CA ASP A 212 -6.49 -18.57 6.56
C ASP A 212 -7.56 -18.03 5.57
N THR A 213 -8.83 -17.94 6.01
CA THR A 213 -10.00 -17.57 5.18
C THR A 213 -11.08 -16.82 5.95
N ILE A 214 -11.69 -15.81 5.32
CA ILE A 214 -12.92 -15.13 5.78
C ILE A 214 -13.87 -14.99 4.58
N ASP A 215 -15.06 -15.59 4.63
CA ASP A 215 -15.98 -15.65 3.48
C ASP A 215 -16.89 -14.41 3.35
N PHE A 216 -17.26 -13.79 4.48
CA PHE A 216 -18.10 -12.60 4.58
C PHE A 216 -17.81 -11.80 5.87
N GLY A 217 -18.30 -10.55 5.93
CA GLY A 217 -18.42 -9.80 7.19
C GLY A 217 -17.75 -8.43 7.20
N THR A 218 -17.17 -8.05 8.34
CA THR A 218 -16.33 -6.85 8.49
C THR A 218 -14.99 -7.26 9.08
N VAL A 219 -13.88 -6.85 8.47
CA VAL A 219 -12.53 -7.27 8.87
C VAL A 219 -11.63 -6.06 9.10
N SER A 220 -10.87 -6.04 10.19
CA SER A 220 -9.78 -5.10 10.42
C SER A 220 -8.48 -5.84 10.68
N VAL A 221 -7.46 -5.58 9.87
CA VAL A 221 -6.13 -6.20 9.98
C VAL A 221 -5.13 -5.11 10.37
N TYR A 222 -4.51 -5.26 11.53
CA TYR A 222 -3.58 -4.30 12.14
C TYR A 222 -2.13 -4.80 12.08
N ASP A 223 -1.18 -3.97 12.56
CA ASP A 223 0.26 -4.27 12.65
C ASP A 223 0.54 -5.72 13.08
N GLY A 224 1.35 -6.43 12.28
CA GLY A 224 1.73 -7.84 12.47
C GLY A 224 0.59 -8.87 12.31
N GLY A 225 -0.65 -8.45 12.08
CA GLY A 225 -1.80 -9.31 11.80
C GLY A 225 -1.82 -9.78 10.35
N THR A 226 -2.23 -11.02 10.13
CA THR A 226 -2.20 -11.66 8.80
C THR A 226 -3.49 -12.40 8.46
N VAL A 227 -3.98 -12.20 7.24
CA VAL A 227 -5.10 -12.97 6.66
C VAL A 227 -4.71 -13.52 5.29
N GLY A 228 -5.04 -14.80 5.03
CA GLY A 228 -4.85 -15.42 3.73
C GLY A 228 -5.82 -14.83 2.70
N ALA A 229 -7.04 -15.38 2.62
CA ALA A 229 -8.07 -14.90 1.70
C ALA A 229 -9.25 -14.26 2.44
N ILE A 230 -9.76 -13.15 1.89
CA ILE A 230 -11.04 -12.54 2.28
C ILE A 230 -11.94 -12.46 1.04
N GLY A 231 -13.23 -12.76 1.20
CA GLY A 231 -14.27 -12.51 0.21
C GLY A 231 -15.41 -11.64 0.74
N ASN A 232 -16.11 -10.95 -0.17
CA ASN A 232 -17.44 -10.36 0.02
C ASN A 232 -17.64 -9.59 1.35
N ALA A 233 -16.63 -8.85 1.79
CA ALA A 233 -16.58 -8.22 3.11
C ALA A 233 -16.26 -6.73 3.01
N LYS A 234 -16.52 -5.98 4.09
CA LYS A 234 -15.87 -4.69 4.31
C LYS A 234 -14.56 -4.91 5.05
N VAL A 235 -13.44 -4.55 4.43
CA VAL A 235 -12.09 -4.83 4.94
C VAL A 235 -11.31 -3.53 5.11
N SER A 236 -10.59 -3.42 6.20
CA SER A 236 -9.65 -2.33 6.43
C SER A 236 -8.29 -2.87 6.90
N VAL A 237 -7.21 -2.48 6.23
CA VAL A 237 -5.85 -2.98 6.45
C VAL A 237 -4.96 -1.80 6.83
N TYR A 238 -4.36 -1.86 8.03
CA TYR A 238 -3.72 -0.73 8.69
C TYR A 238 -2.34 -1.07 9.26
N ASN A 239 -1.43 -0.09 9.30
CA ASN A 239 -0.25 -0.08 10.18
C ASN A 239 0.67 -1.32 10.05
N GLY A 240 0.78 -1.92 8.85
CA GLY A 240 1.60 -3.14 8.64
C GLY A 240 0.84 -4.46 8.71
N GLY A 241 -0.49 -4.44 8.83
CA GLY A 241 -1.34 -5.61 8.59
C GLY A 241 -1.26 -6.08 7.13
N ILE A 242 -1.44 -7.39 6.91
CA ILE A 242 -1.24 -8.05 5.60
C ILE A 242 -2.45 -8.91 5.21
N VAL A 243 -2.91 -8.77 3.97
CA VAL A 243 -3.89 -9.68 3.33
C VAL A 243 -3.29 -10.27 2.05
N ASP A 244 -3.27 -11.59 1.89
CA ASP A 244 -2.71 -12.23 0.69
C ASP A 244 -3.66 -12.14 -0.53
N THR A 245 -4.98 -12.28 -0.34
CA THR A 245 -5.94 -12.02 -1.41
C THR A 245 -7.30 -11.51 -0.93
N PHE A 246 -7.82 -10.48 -1.58
CA PHE A 246 -9.18 -9.96 -1.42
C PHE A 246 -10.05 -10.22 -2.67
N HIS A 247 -11.33 -10.61 -2.50
CA HIS A 247 -12.27 -10.93 -3.57
C HIS A 247 -13.65 -10.28 -3.35
N ASP A 248 -13.93 -9.18 -4.05
CA ASP A 248 -15.18 -8.41 -3.99
C ASP A 248 -15.58 -7.86 -2.60
N GLY A 249 -16.28 -6.72 -2.58
CA GLY A 249 -16.68 -6.01 -1.36
C GLY A 249 -16.13 -4.59 -1.31
N GLU A 250 -15.85 -4.08 -0.11
CA GLU A 250 -15.20 -2.78 0.15
C GLU A 250 -13.83 -3.02 0.79
N LEU A 251 -12.76 -2.38 0.29
CA LEU A 251 -11.40 -2.53 0.83
C LEU A 251 -10.73 -1.17 1.05
N GLU A 252 -10.30 -0.90 2.28
CA GLU A 252 -9.51 0.27 2.66
C GLU A 252 -8.08 -0.15 3.04
N VAL A 253 -7.05 0.30 2.32
CA VAL A 253 -5.63 -0.02 2.61
C VAL A 253 -4.89 1.26 3.01
N GLN A 254 -4.55 1.40 4.28
CA GLN A 254 -4.07 2.66 4.85
C GLN A 254 -2.84 2.51 5.75
N ASP A 255 -2.10 3.60 5.95
CA ASP A 255 -0.99 3.70 6.94
C ASP A 255 0.02 2.53 6.89
N GLY A 256 0.45 2.10 5.71
CA GLY A 256 1.40 0.98 5.54
C GLY A 256 0.78 -0.42 5.64
N GLY A 257 -0.55 -0.55 5.64
CA GLY A 257 -1.21 -1.83 5.33
C GLY A 257 -0.84 -2.33 3.93
N THR A 258 -0.81 -3.66 3.74
CA THR A 258 -0.38 -4.31 2.49
C THR A 258 -1.39 -5.36 2.01
N VAL A 259 -1.70 -5.39 0.71
CA VAL A 259 -2.55 -6.42 0.08
C VAL A 259 -1.90 -6.99 -1.18
N ASN A 260 -1.59 -8.28 -1.21
CA ASN A 260 -0.81 -8.86 -2.32
C ASN A 260 -1.66 -9.02 -3.61
N THR A 261 -2.96 -9.28 -3.51
CA THR A 261 -3.85 -9.35 -4.68
C THR A 261 -5.28 -8.91 -4.36
N VAL A 262 -5.85 -8.09 -5.24
CA VAL A 262 -7.25 -7.65 -5.23
C VAL A 262 -7.93 -8.14 -6.49
N ASN A 263 -9.05 -8.84 -6.33
CA ASN A 263 -9.91 -9.34 -7.40
C ASN A 263 -11.31 -8.71 -7.26
N GLY A 264 -11.55 -7.57 -7.90
CA GLY A 264 -12.83 -6.86 -7.80
C GLY A 264 -13.03 -6.09 -6.48
N GLY A 265 -14.24 -5.55 -6.31
CA GLY A 265 -14.62 -4.67 -5.19
C GLY A 265 -14.40 -3.17 -5.44
N GLU A 266 -14.82 -2.37 -4.47
CA GLU A 266 -14.57 -0.92 -4.34
C GLU A 266 -13.38 -0.74 -3.38
N VAL A 267 -12.35 -0.01 -3.79
CA VAL A 267 -11.02 -0.02 -3.14
C VAL A 267 -10.47 1.38 -2.93
N GLU A 268 -9.97 1.66 -1.73
CA GLU A 268 -9.35 2.94 -1.37
C GLU A 268 -7.93 2.72 -0.81
N VAL A 269 -6.93 3.42 -1.35
CA VAL A 269 -5.52 3.29 -0.93
C VAL A 269 -4.97 4.64 -0.45
N ARG A 270 -4.59 4.74 0.83
CA ARG A 270 -4.05 5.98 1.45
C ARG A 270 -2.81 5.69 2.32
N GLY A 271 -1.62 5.84 1.75
CA GLY A 271 -0.37 5.46 2.45
C GLY A 271 -0.13 3.95 2.57
N GLY A 272 -0.96 3.12 1.92
CA GLY A 272 -0.82 1.66 1.85
C GLY A 272 -0.31 1.16 0.49
N THR A 273 -0.12 -0.16 0.37
CA THR A 273 0.42 -0.82 -0.83
C THR A 273 -0.46 -1.98 -1.30
N ILE A 274 -0.66 -2.08 -2.62
CA ILE A 274 -1.28 -3.24 -3.28
C ILE A 274 -0.38 -3.74 -4.41
N ASP A 275 0.06 -5.01 -4.38
CA ASP A 275 0.96 -5.52 -5.43
C ASP A 275 0.21 -5.73 -6.77
N THR A 276 -1.04 -6.22 -6.74
CA THR A 276 -1.81 -6.44 -7.97
C THR A 276 -3.33 -6.23 -7.80
N VAL A 277 -3.91 -5.43 -8.69
CA VAL A 277 -5.37 -5.28 -8.89
C VAL A 277 -5.80 -5.98 -10.19
N ILE A 278 -6.90 -6.74 -10.12
CA ILE A 278 -7.51 -7.46 -11.23
C ILE A 278 -9.02 -7.14 -11.30
N ASN A 279 -9.33 -5.98 -11.90
CA ASN A 279 -10.66 -5.34 -11.88
C ASN A 279 -11.08 -4.87 -10.48
N GLY A 280 -12.15 -4.07 -10.46
CA GLY A 280 -12.60 -3.28 -9.31
C GLY A 280 -12.68 -1.81 -9.69
N ASP A 281 -13.29 -1.02 -8.81
CA ASP A 281 -13.33 0.44 -8.86
C ASP A 281 -12.38 0.95 -7.77
N VAL A 282 -11.30 1.67 -8.14
CA VAL A 282 -10.15 1.90 -7.24
C VAL A 282 -9.73 3.36 -7.17
N ASP A 283 -9.66 3.93 -5.98
CA ASP A 283 -9.08 5.26 -5.74
C ASP A 283 -7.73 5.16 -5.01
N VAL A 284 -6.71 5.83 -5.56
CA VAL A 284 -5.36 5.94 -4.97
C VAL A 284 -5.06 7.39 -4.60
N TYR A 285 -4.79 7.63 -3.31
CA TYR A 285 -4.50 8.96 -2.74
C TYR A 285 -3.03 9.08 -2.27
N ASP A 286 -2.68 10.19 -1.59
CA ASP A 286 -1.35 10.48 -1.04
C ASP A 286 -0.72 9.25 -0.33
N GLY A 287 0.54 8.98 -0.67
CA GLY A 287 1.30 7.81 -0.22
C GLY A 287 0.78 6.44 -0.67
N GLY A 288 -0.36 6.36 -1.37
CA GLY A 288 -0.92 5.12 -1.88
C GLY A 288 -0.16 4.60 -3.09
N THR A 289 0.12 3.29 -3.11
CA THR A 289 0.98 2.63 -4.09
C THR A 289 0.33 1.37 -4.66
N ILE A 290 0.36 1.19 -5.99
CA ILE A 290 -0.05 -0.07 -6.65
C ILE A 290 1.02 -0.50 -7.66
N GLU A 291 1.58 -1.72 -7.54
CA GLU A 291 2.59 -2.18 -8.52
C GLU A 291 1.93 -2.48 -9.89
N THR A 292 0.85 -3.26 -9.94
CA THR A 292 0.20 -3.63 -11.22
C THR A 292 -1.33 -3.54 -11.22
N VAL A 293 -1.89 -2.84 -12.22
CA VAL A 293 -3.33 -2.86 -12.57
C VAL A 293 -3.54 -3.66 -13.86
N ASN A 294 -4.42 -4.67 -13.81
CA ASN A 294 -4.73 -5.57 -14.93
C ASN A 294 -6.14 -5.38 -15.55
N GLY A 295 -6.89 -4.39 -15.08
CA GLY A 295 -8.26 -4.06 -15.47
C GLY A 295 -8.98 -3.37 -14.31
N GLY A 296 -10.19 -2.86 -14.56
CA GLY A 296 -10.94 -2.00 -13.64
C GLY A 296 -10.95 -0.54 -14.08
N ASP A 297 -11.64 0.29 -13.31
CA ASP A 297 -11.66 1.74 -13.47
C ASP A 297 -10.96 2.36 -12.24
N VAL A 298 -9.93 3.18 -12.46
CA VAL A 298 -9.01 3.62 -11.39
C VAL A 298 -8.81 5.14 -11.41
N ASN A 299 -8.89 5.79 -10.26
CA ASN A 299 -8.57 7.22 -10.10
C ASN A 299 -7.33 7.40 -9.23
N ILE A 300 -6.46 8.33 -9.61
CA ILE A 300 -5.21 8.64 -8.91
C ILE A 300 -5.20 10.13 -8.58
N HIS A 301 -5.04 10.45 -7.30
CA HIS A 301 -5.15 11.81 -6.77
C HIS A 301 -4.02 12.12 -5.78
N ASN A 302 -3.70 13.41 -5.62
CA ASN A 302 -2.91 13.95 -4.51
C ASN A 302 -1.57 13.25 -4.26
N GLY A 303 -0.86 12.81 -5.32
CA GLY A 303 0.42 12.11 -5.20
C GLY A 303 0.33 10.59 -5.01
N GLY A 304 -0.83 9.96 -5.20
CA GLY A 304 -0.94 8.51 -5.37
C GLY A 304 -0.19 8.01 -6.60
N THR A 305 0.25 6.75 -6.59
CA THR A 305 1.18 6.21 -7.60
C THR A 305 0.82 4.80 -8.08
N ILE A 306 1.00 4.52 -9.38
CA ILE A 306 0.88 3.17 -9.96
C ILE A 306 2.08 2.86 -10.87
N ASP A 307 2.78 1.75 -10.65
CA ASP A 307 3.98 1.43 -11.43
C ASP A 307 3.64 0.95 -12.85
N THR A 308 2.66 0.03 -12.99
CA THR A 308 2.24 -0.52 -14.29
C THR A 308 0.73 -0.65 -14.45
N VAL A 309 0.18 -0.03 -15.50
CA VAL A 309 -1.18 -0.25 -16.00
C VAL A 309 -1.13 -1.08 -17.27
N ASN A 310 -1.71 -2.28 -17.24
CA ASN A 310 -1.79 -3.17 -18.41
C ASN A 310 -3.10 -3.01 -19.19
N LYS A 311 -4.21 -2.72 -18.50
CA LYS A 311 -5.57 -2.49 -19.02
C LYS A 311 -6.39 -1.75 -17.98
N GLY A 312 -7.53 -1.22 -18.41
CA GLY A 312 -8.52 -0.53 -17.57
C GLY A 312 -8.83 0.86 -18.11
N THR A 313 -9.68 1.59 -17.39
CA THR A 313 -9.74 3.05 -17.49
C THR A 313 -8.93 3.63 -16.33
N VAL A 314 -8.09 4.63 -16.56
CA VAL A 314 -7.34 5.28 -15.46
C VAL A 314 -7.40 6.80 -15.58
N SER A 315 -7.72 7.50 -14.49
CA SER A 315 -7.82 8.96 -14.43
C SER A 315 -6.79 9.52 -13.46
N VAL A 316 -5.95 10.45 -13.90
CA VAL A 316 -4.76 10.91 -13.15
C VAL A 316 -4.82 12.42 -12.91
N TYR A 317 -4.82 12.84 -11.64
CA TYR A 317 -5.04 14.22 -11.21
C TYR A 317 -4.14 14.62 -10.02
N ASP A 318 -4.01 15.93 -9.79
CA ASP A 318 -3.47 16.52 -8.56
C ASP A 318 -2.08 15.97 -8.16
N GLY A 319 -1.20 15.77 -9.16
CA GLY A 319 0.14 15.23 -8.95
C GLY A 319 0.24 13.72 -8.81
N GLY A 320 -0.85 12.97 -9.04
CA GLY A 320 -0.82 11.51 -9.19
C GLY A 320 0.04 11.05 -10.38
N THR A 321 0.59 9.83 -10.31
CA THR A 321 1.56 9.35 -11.31
C THR A 321 1.33 7.90 -11.76
N VAL A 322 1.56 7.61 -13.05
CA VAL A 322 1.68 6.24 -13.59
C VAL A 322 3.02 6.06 -14.31
N ASP A 323 3.82 5.05 -13.94
CA ASP A 323 5.15 4.92 -14.55
C ASP A 323 5.12 4.23 -15.93
N ILE A 324 4.32 3.17 -16.11
CA ILE A 324 4.21 2.44 -17.38
C ILE A 324 2.76 2.14 -17.77
N VAL A 325 2.36 2.55 -18.97
CA VAL A 325 1.09 2.16 -19.61
C VAL A 325 1.36 1.18 -20.77
N ASN A 326 0.91 -0.07 -20.60
CA ASN A 326 0.96 -1.13 -21.62
C ASN A 326 -0.39 -1.36 -22.32
N GLY A 327 -1.45 -0.65 -21.92
CA GLY A 327 -2.78 -0.72 -22.50
C GLY A 327 -3.86 -0.15 -21.58
N GLY A 328 -5.07 0.00 -22.09
CA GLY A 328 -6.16 0.75 -21.44
C GLY A 328 -6.39 2.11 -22.09
N ASP A 329 -7.35 2.85 -21.54
CA ASP A 329 -7.67 4.23 -21.92
C ASP A 329 -7.45 5.14 -20.70
N ILE A 330 -6.52 6.09 -20.82
CA ILE A 330 -6.01 6.89 -19.71
C ILE A 330 -6.37 8.37 -19.91
N PHE A 331 -6.78 9.05 -18.85
CA PHE A 331 -6.95 10.49 -18.80
C PHE A 331 -5.95 11.12 -17.83
N ILE A 332 -5.27 12.18 -18.24
CA ILE A 332 -4.44 13.04 -17.38
C ILE A 332 -5.05 14.43 -17.37
N GLY A 333 -5.40 14.94 -16.18
CA GLY A 333 -5.73 16.35 -15.97
C GLY A 333 -4.68 17.07 -15.14
N ALA A 334 -5.07 18.23 -14.60
CA ALA A 334 -4.33 19.11 -13.69
C ALA A 334 -3.12 18.46 -12.98
N GLY A 335 -1.93 18.60 -13.58
CA GLY A 335 -0.65 18.20 -12.99
C GLY A 335 -0.40 16.69 -12.85
N GLY A 336 -1.22 15.82 -13.43
CA GLY A 336 -0.96 14.38 -13.49
C GLY A 336 0.21 14.03 -14.42
N ILE A 337 0.87 12.88 -14.18
CA ILE A 337 2.08 12.48 -14.91
C ILE A 337 2.03 11.00 -15.34
N ILE A 338 2.42 10.72 -16.59
CA ILE A 338 2.78 9.37 -17.06
C ILE A 338 4.24 9.33 -17.52
N THR A 339 5.05 8.40 -17.03
CA THR A 339 6.46 8.31 -17.44
C THR A 339 6.62 7.65 -18.82
N THR A 340 5.95 6.53 -19.09
CA THR A 340 6.06 5.79 -20.37
C THR A 340 4.73 5.24 -20.88
N VAL A 341 4.44 5.45 -22.17
CA VAL A 341 3.31 4.85 -22.91
C VAL A 341 3.85 3.89 -23.97
N ASN A 342 3.55 2.60 -23.83
CA ASN A 342 3.90 1.55 -24.79
C ASN A 342 2.70 1.13 -25.67
N SER A 343 1.47 1.28 -25.18
CA SER A 343 0.22 1.03 -25.92
C SER A 343 -0.97 1.68 -25.23
N GLY A 344 -2.17 1.50 -25.79
CA GLY A 344 -3.42 2.10 -25.30
C GLY A 344 -3.67 3.51 -25.85
N THR A 345 -4.61 4.21 -25.21
CA THR A 345 -4.94 5.61 -25.47
C THR A 345 -4.62 6.45 -24.24
N VAL A 346 -4.05 7.64 -24.42
CA VAL A 346 -3.88 8.63 -23.34
C VAL A 346 -4.46 9.97 -23.82
N GLN A 347 -5.24 10.66 -22.99
CA GLN A 347 -5.59 12.08 -23.18
C GLN A 347 -4.84 12.91 -22.14
N THR A 348 -4.33 14.08 -22.50
CA THR A 348 -3.75 15.04 -21.55
C THR A 348 -4.39 16.41 -21.73
N GLU A 349 -4.89 16.97 -20.62
CA GLU A 349 -5.49 18.30 -20.49
C GLU A 349 -4.88 18.99 -19.25
N ASP A 350 -5.01 20.32 -19.14
CA ASP A 350 -4.57 21.12 -17.99
C ASP A 350 -3.16 20.79 -17.46
N ASP A 351 -2.10 21.15 -18.21
CA ASP A 351 -0.69 21.00 -17.79
C ASP A 351 -0.22 19.52 -17.61
N GLY A 352 -1.08 18.54 -17.95
CA GLY A 352 -0.84 17.10 -17.84
C GLY A 352 0.30 16.59 -18.72
N ARG A 353 1.07 15.60 -18.23
CA ARG A 353 2.41 15.29 -18.79
C ARG A 353 2.65 13.83 -19.13
N VAL A 354 3.25 13.59 -20.29
CA VAL A 354 3.78 12.29 -20.73
C VAL A 354 5.29 12.40 -20.97
N GLY A 355 6.07 11.48 -20.41
CA GLY A 355 7.49 11.34 -20.69
C GLY A 355 7.74 10.80 -22.10
N THR A 356 7.65 9.49 -22.28
CA THR A 356 8.00 8.81 -23.53
C THR A 356 6.84 8.04 -24.15
N VAL A 357 6.58 8.25 -25.43
CA VAL A 357 5.64 7.45 -26.25
C VAL A 357 6.44 6.49 -27.14
N ASN A 358 6.26 5.19 -26.92
CA ASN A 358 6.83 4.09 -27.71
C ASN A 358 5.75 3.33 -28.51
N GLY A 359 4.49 3.75 -28.44
CA GLY A 359 3.35 3.10 -29.07
C GLY A 359 2.02 3.65 -28.53
N GLY A 360 0.91 3.13 -29.02
CA GLY A 360 -0.42 3.64 -28.69
C GLY A 360 -0.74 4.98 -29.35
N THR A 361 -1.71 5.70 -28.78
CA THR A 361 -2.10 7.06 -29.20
C THR A 361 -2.17 7.99 -27.99
N VAL A 362 -1.54 9.17 -28.08
CA VAL A 362 -1.70 10.25 -27.09
C VAL A 362 -2.41 11.43 -27.75
N ASN A 363 -3.44 11.99 -27.13
CA ASN A 363 -4.00 13.28 -27.51
C ASN A 363 -3.60 14.31 -26.45
N VAL A 364 -3.20 15.50 -26.89
CA VAL A 364 -2.63 16.57 -26.08
C VAL A 364 -3.40 17.85 -26.40
N ASN A 365 -4.14 18.38 -25.42
CA ASN A 365 -4.82 19.67 -25.50
C ASN A 365 -4.29 20.59 -24.37
N ASP A 366 -4.68 21.87 -24.37
CA ASP A 366 -4.63 22.81 -23.22
C ASP A 366 -3.39 22.70 -22.31
N GLU A 367 -2.26 23.26 -22.79
CA GLU A 367 -0.93 23.27 -22.14
C GLU A 367 -0.31 21.88 -21.83
N GLY A 368 -0.96 20.77 -22.22
CA GLY A 368 -0.44 19.41 -22.06
C GLY A 368 0.88 19.16 -22.80
N THR A 369 1.69 18.21 -22.29
CA THR A 369 3.06 17.99 -22.79
C THR A 369 3.45 16.53 -23.04
N VAL A 370 4.19 16.28 -24.12
CA VAL A 370 4.86 14.99 -24.41
C VAL A 370 6.36 15.23 -24.61
N THR A 371 7.23 14.59 -23.82
CA THR A 371 8.68 14.86 -23.89
C THR A 371 9.35 14.19 -25.09
N THR A 372 8.97 12.95 -25.44
CA THR A 372 9.58 12.20 -26.56
C THR A 372 8.61 11.24 -27.22
N VAL A 373 8.62 11.20 -28.56
CA VAL A 373 7.81 10.30 -29.41
C VAL A 373 8.75 9.40 -30.22
N ASN A 374 9.06 8.23 -29.67
CA ASN A 374 9.89 7.23 -30.34
C ASN A 374 9.11 6.45 -31.39
N ASP A 375 7.86 6.11 -31.09
CA ASP A 375 6.93 5.36 -31.94
C ASP A 375 5.47 5.73 -31.54
N GLY A 376 4.48 5.21 -32.27
CA GLY A 376 3.06 5.51 -32.01
C GLY A 376 2.57 6.81 -32.66
N THR A 377 1.42 7.32 -32.20
CA THR A 377 0.81 8.57 -32.69
C THR A 377 0.59 9.56 -31.56
N VAL A 378 0.93 10.83 -31.76
CA VAL A 378 0.51 11.94 -30.91
C VAL A 378 -0.34 12.90 -31.72
N ASN A 379 -1.49 13.31 -31.20
CA ASN A 379 -2.29 14.39 -31.75
C ASN A 379 -2.23 15.57 -30.78
N VAL A 380 -1.85 16.75 -31.27
CA VAL A 380 -1.66 17.97 -30.48
C VAL A 380 -2.69 18.99 -30.94
N LYS A 381 -3.26 19.70 -29.97
CA LYS A 381 -4.15 20.83 -30.17
C LYS A 381 -3.86 21.95 -29.17
N ASP A 382 -4.30 23.14 -29.54
CA ASP A 382 -4.24 24.34 -28.72
C ASP A 382 -2.78 24.57 -28.26
N GLU A 383 -2.51 25.16 -27.10
CA GLU A 383 -1.12 25.43 -26.64
C GLU A 383 -0.31 24.16 -26.23
N GLY A 384 -0.74 22.96 -26.64
CA GLY A 384 -0.06 21.69 -26.37
C GLY A 384 1.32 21.56 -27.03
N ARG A 385 2.22 20.77 -26.42
CA ARG A 385 3.63 20.69 -26.85
C ARG A 385 4.25 19.29 -26.89
N VAL A 386 5.03 19.04 -27.94
CA VAL A 386 5.90 17.86 -28.08
C VAL A 386 7.37 18.29 -28.10
N GLY A 387 8.22 17.59 -27.35
CA GLY A 387 9.67 17.77 -27.37
C GLY A 387 10.31 17.18 -28.63
N THR A 388 10.75 15.93 -28.55
CA THR A 388 11.49 15.26 -29.65
C THR A 388 10.68 14.16 -30.33
N VAL A 389 10.66 14.15 -31.67
CA VAL A 389 10.12 13.06 -32.48
C VAL A 389 11.25 12.25 -33.13
N SER A 390 11.19 10.92 -33.03
CA SER A 390 12.25 10.00 -33.50
C SER A 390 11.78 9.03 -34.59
N ASN A 391 10.62 8.37 -34.45
CA ASN A 391 10.03 7.56 -35.55
C ASN A 391 8.49 7.61 -35.61
N GLY A 392 7.81 8.07 -34.56
CA GLY A 392 6.34 8.14 -34.52
C GLY A 392 5.73 9.18 -35.46
N THR A 393 4.40 9.30 -35.40
CA THR A 393 3.63 10.33 -36.10
C THR A 393 3.14 11.38 -35.11
N VAL A 394 3.29 12.66 -35.43
CA VAL A 394 2.66 13.77 -34.69
C VAL A 394 1.72 14.54 -35.63
N ASN A 395 0.50 14.81 -35.19
CA ASN A 395 -0.46 15.64 -35.92
C ASN A 395 -0.80 16.87 -35.06
N VAL A 396 -0.45 18.06 -35.52
CA VAL A 396 -0.70 19.35 -34.86
C VAL A 396 -1.83 20.08 -35.61
N VAL A 397 -2.78 20.62 -34.87
CA VAL A 397 -3.88 21.45 -35.38
C VAL A 397 -4.14 22.57 -34.35
N ASP A 398 -4.27 23.82 -34.80
CA ASP A 398 -4.53 25.00 -33.94
C ASP A 398 -3.38 25.26 -32.93
N ASP A 399 -2.45 26.18 -33.27
CA ASP A 399 -1.37 26.76 -32.43
C ASP A 399 -0.29 25.82 -31.79
N GLY A 400 -0.50 24.50 -31.76
CA GLY A 400 0.39 23.55 -31.06
C GLY A 400 1.86 23.49 -31.54
N THR A 401 2.76 22.96 -30.70
CA THR A 401 4.22 23.09 -30.88
C THR A 401 5.01 21.77 -30.88
N VAL A 402 6.06 21.68 -31.70
CA VAL A 402 7.04 20.56 -31.72
C VAL A 402 8.48 21.09 -31.75
N ASP A 403 9.29 20.82 -30.72
CA ASP A 403 10.66 21.40 -30.64
C ASP A 403 11.60 20.83 -31.71
N THR A 404 11.63 19.51 -31.92
CA THR A 404 12.62 18.85 -32.80
C THR A 404 12.11 17.55 -33.42
N VAL A 405 12.32 17.39 -34.73
CA VAL A 405 12.01 16.19 -35.51
C VAL A 405 13.31 15.56 -36.01
N THR A 406 13.72 14.45 -35.41
CA THR A 406 14.92 13.67 -35.79
C THR A 406 14.59 12.46 -36.67
N GLY A 407 13.31 12.17 -36.85
CA GLY A 407 12.76 11.12 -37.68
C GLY A 407 11.26 11.04 -37.47
N GLY A 408 10.59 10.09 -38.14
CA GLY A 408 9.13 10.02 -38.15
C GLY A 408 8.49 11.12 -39.02
N THR A 409 7.20 11.37 -38.80
CA THR A 409 6.40 12.34 -39.56
C THR A 409 5.70 13.32 -38.63
N VAL A 410 5.78 14.63 -38.93
CA VAL A 410 4.91 15.63 -38.30
C VAL A 410 4.02 16.27 -39.36
N ASN A 411 2.72 16.33 -39.11
CA ASN A 411 1.75 17.07 -39.92
C ASN A 411 1.25 18.25 -39.11
N VAL A 412 1.26 19.45 -39.67
CA VAL A 412 0.89 20.70 -38.98
C VAL A 412 -0.14 21.46 -39.80
N LYS A 413 -1.15 22.00 -39.13
CA LYS A 413 -2.15 22.88 -39.71
C LYS A 413 -2.48 23.99 -38.74
N ASP A 414 -3.07 25.06 -39.26
CA ASP A 414 -3.76 26.08 -38.50
C ASP A 414 -2.80 26.71 -37.46
N ASP A 415 -1.85 27.50 -37.98
CA ASP A 415 -0.83 28.30 -37.27
C ASP A 415 0.23 27.58 -36.40
N GLY A 416 0.13 26.26 -36.17
CA GLY A 416 1.10 25.49 -35.36
C GLY A 416 2.58 25.54 -35.81
N TRP A 417 3.51 25.25 -34.89
CA TRP A 417 4.95 25.48 -35.07
C TRP A 417 5.86 24.25 -34.87
N VAL A 418 6.88 24.11 -35.72
CA VAL A 418 7.96 23.12 -35.60
C VAL A 418 9.33 23.81 -35.60
N GLY A 419 10.16 23.48 -34.61
CA GLY A 419 11.51 24.04 -34.47
C GLY A 419 12.50 23.53 -35.51
N THR A 420 13.16 22.41 -35.21
CA THR A 420 14.25 21.88 -36.08
C THR A 420 13.93 20.52 -36.69
N VAL A 421 14.00 20.42 -38.01
CA VAL A 421 13.81 19.17 -38.79
C VAL A 421 15.16 18.65 -39.27
N SER A 422 15.63 17.60 -38.62
CA SER A 422 16.94 16.97 -38.86
C SER A 422 16.85 15.78 -39.81
N LEU A 423 18.01 15.20 -40.16
CA LEU A 423 18.15 14.03 -41.03
C LEU A 423 17.14 12.91 -40.71
N LEU A 424 16.40 12.45 -41.74
CA LEU A 424 15.29 11.47 -41.68
C LEU A 424 13.94 12.00 -41.13
N GLY A 425 13.88 13.18 -40.52
CA GLY A 425 12.63 13.83 -40.17
C GLY A 425 11.85 14.30 -41.40
N THR A 426 10.54 14.07 -41.41
CA THR A 426 9.60 14.55 -42.45
C THR A 426 8.54 15.46 -41.82
N VAL A 427 8.35 16.67 -42.35
CA VAL A 427 7.35 17.62 -41.83
C VAL A 427 6.48 18.19 -42.95
N ASN A 428 5.17 18.15 -42.75
CA ASN A 428 4.17 18.64 -43.69
C ASN A 428 3.42 19.81 -43.05
N VAL A 429 3.54 21.04 -43.58
CA VAL A 429 2.84 22.21 -43.01
C VAL A 429 1.84 22.81 -44.00
N TYR A 430 0.63 23.01 -43.53
CA TYR A 430 -0.49 23.61 -44.24
C TYR A 430 -0.95 24.87 -43.51
N ASP A 431 -1.59 25.79 -44.23
CA ASP A 431 -2.52 26.82 -43.74
C ASP A 431 -2.07 27.46 -42.38
N GLY A 432 -1.20 28.46 -42.44
CA GLY A 432 -0.53 29.10 -41.29
C GLY A 432 0.71 28.36 -40.73
N GLY A 433 0.74 27.03 -40.79
CA GLY A 433 1.76 26.21 -40.13
C GLY A 433 3.21 26.53 -40.52
N THR A 434 4.11 26.57 -39.53
CA THR A 434 5.50 27.05 -39.68
C THR A 434 6.55 26.02 -39.27
N VAL A 435 7.61 25.89 -40.08
CA VAL A 435 8.88 25.23 -39.73
C VAL A 435 9.99 26.26 -39.60
N ASP A 436 10.70 26.32 -38.48
CA ASP A 436 11.77 27.32 -38.32
C ASP A 436 13.07 26.92 -39.03
N THR A 437 13.57 25.70 -38.83
CA THR A 437 14.82 25.24 -39.42
C THR A 437 14.72 23.84 -40.01
N VAL A 438 15.01 23.70 -41.31
CA VAL A 438 15.24 22.41 -41.99
C VAL A 438 16.74 22.20 -42.17
N ASP A 439 17.32 21.27 -41.40
CA ASP A 439 18.75 20.97 -41.37
C ASP A 439 19.03 19.48 -41.60
N GLY A 440 18.73 19.02 -42.82
CA GLY A 440 19.00 17.66 -43.27
C GLY A 440 17.76 16.78 -43.44
N GLY A 441 16.62 17.17 -42.88
CA GLY A 441 15.33 16.51 -43.08
C GLY A 441 14.64 16.86 -44.41
N TRP A 442 13.35 16.54 -44.47
CA TRP A 442 12.46 16.91 -45.56
C TRP A 442 11.28 17.74 -45.03
N ALA A 443 10.90 18.79 -45.74
CA ALA A 443 9.68 19.54 -45.45
C ALA A 443 8.85 19.78 -46.71
N GLU A 444 7.53 19.69 -46.59
CA GLU A 444 6.58 20.06 -47.64
C GLU A 444 5.68 21.19 -47.11
N VAL A 445 5.56 22.28 -47.87
CA VAL A 445 4.82 23.49 -47.45
C VAL A 445 3.71 23.82 -48.46
N TRP A 446 2.49 24.01 -47.95
CA TRP A 446 1.27 24.33 -48.73
C TRP A 446 0.50 25.48 -48.07
N GLY A 447 -0.47 26.05 -48.80
CA GLY A 447 -1.29 27.15 -48.29
C GLY A 447 -0.43 28.40 -48.13
N ASP A 448 -0.57 29.14 -47.04
CA ASP A 448 0.37 30.17 -46.60
C ASP A 448 1.43 29.66 -45.62
N GLY A 449 1.57 28.34 -45.46
CA GLY A 449 2.58 27.69 -44.62
C GLY A 449 4.03 28.02 -45.00
N ILE A 450 4.91 28.05 -43.99
CA ILE A 450 6.23 28.69 -44.06
C ILE A 450 7.35 27.74 -43.62
N ALA A 451 8.49 27.78 -44.32
CA ALA A 451 9.78 27.33 -43.79
C ALA A 451 10.78 28.51 -43.67
N ASN A 452 11.19 28.88 -42.46
CA ASN A 452 12.03 30.06 -42.25
C ASN A 452 13.45 29.87 -42.80
N THR A 453 14.13 28.80 -42.41
CA THR A 453 15.55 28.56 -42.73
C THR A 453 15.78 27.16 -43.30
N VAL A 454 16.35 27.08 -44.51
CA VAL A 454 16.84 25.82 -45.09
C VAL A 454 18.37 25.82 -45.02
N ASN A 455 18.92 24.94 -44.17
CA ASN A 455 20.36 24.75 -43.93
C ASN A 455 20.85 23.33 -44.32
N GLY A 456 19.93 22.42 -44.65
CA GLY A 456 20.26 21.11 -45.17
C GLY A 456 19.02 20.38 -45.69
N GLY A 457 19.22 19.21 -46.30
CA GLY A 457 18.10 18.38 -46.74
C GLY A 457 17.33 18.97 -47.92
N GLY A 458 16.01 18.86 -47.89
CA GLY A 458 15.14 19.31 -48.98
C GLY A 458 13.81 19.90 -48.53
N VAL A 459 13.28 20.84 -49.33
CA VAL A 459 11.94 21.43 -49.16
C VAL A 459 11.17 21.44 -50.48
N GLN A 460 9.91 21.02 -50.46
CA GLN A 460 8.97 21.22 -51.58
C GLN A 460 7.95 22.30 -51.23
N VAL A 461 7.89 23.32 -52.09
CA VAL A 461 7.04 24.50 -51.95
C VAL A 461 5.92 24.41 -52.97
N HIS A 462 4.72 24.13 -52.49
CA HIS A 462 3.53 24.06 -53.31
C HIS A 462 2.94 25.45 -53.57
N LYS A 463 1.71 25.52 -54.09
CA LYS A 463 1.01 26.78 -54.33
C LYS A 463 0.88 27.59 -53.03
N ASP A 464 1.16 28.88 -53.16
CA ASP A 464 1.10 29.98 -52.17
C ASP A 464 2.11 29.90 -51.01
N GLY A 465 2.69 28.73 -50.72
CA GLY A 465 3.62 28.51 -49.61
C GLY A 465 4.96 29.24 -49.76
N ALA A 466 5.71 29.37 -48.66
CA ALA A 466 6.89 30.24 -48.59
C ALA A 466 8.13 29.58 -47.97
N VAL A 467 9.31 29.94 -48.51
CA VAL A 467 10.62 29.72 -47.86
C VAL A 467 11.33 31.06 -47.67
N CYS A 468 11.61 31.45 -46.42
CA CYS A 468 12.16 32.78 -46.14
C CYS A 468 13.66 32.90 -46.47
N THR A 469 14.47 31.89 -46.11
CA THR A 469 15.94 31.88 -46.27
C THR A 469 16.45 30.51 -46.68
N VAL A 470 17.23 30.47 -47.76
CA VAL A 470 17.98 29.28 -48.20
C VAL A 470 19.48 29.55 -48.06
N ALA A 471 20.12 28.88 -47.10
CA ALA A 471 21.55 28.88 -46.92
C ALA A 471 22.20 27.70 -47.65
N HIS A 472 21.66 26.49 -47.44
CA HIS A 472 22.18 25.21 -47.91
C HIS A 472 21.00 24.23 -48.14
N GLY A 473 21.20 23.11 -48.84
CA GLY A 473 20.13 22.15 -49.18
C GLY A 473 19.49 22.38 -50.56
N THR A 474 18.29 21.83 -50.78
CA THR A 474 17.54 21.89 -52.05
C THR A 474 16.10 22.35 -51.84
N VAL A 475 15.63 23.31 -52.64
CA VAL A 475 14.21 23.72 -52.67
C VAL A 475 13.63 23.46 -54.06
N GLN A 476 12.45 22.85 -54.12
CA GLN A 476 11.63 22.68 -55.33
C GLN A 476 10.39 23.57 -55.20
N VAL A 477 10.06 24.36 -56.23
CA VAL A 477 8.99 25.36 -56.17
C VAL A 477 7.99 25.18 -57.32
N GLU A 478 6.74 24.89 -56.96
CA GLU A 478 5.61 24.77 -57.88
C GLU A 478 5.00 26.15 -58.22
N ILE A 479 4.03 26.18 -59.15
CA ILE A 479 3.44 27.43 -59.63
C ILE A 479 2.61 28.07 -58.51
N GLY A 480 3.10 29.20 -58.00
CA GLY A 480 2.49 29.98 -56.93
C GLY A 480 3.27 29.96 -55.61
N GLY A 481 4.23 29.04 -55.45
CA GLY A 481 5.13 29.03 -54.29
C GLY A 481 6.17 30.16 -54.34
N THR A 482 6.70 30.55 -53.19
CA THR A 482 7.63 31.68 -53.06
C THR A 482 8.92 31.32 -52.32
N VAL A 483 10.02 31.99 -52.68
CA VAL A 483 11.31 31.91 -51.98
C VAL A 483 11.87 33.32 -51.81
N GLY A 484 12.26 33.66 -50.59
CA GLY A 484 12.79 34.97 -50.20
C GLY A 484 14.27 35.14 -50.53
N SER A 485 15.12 34.96 -49.52
CA SER A 485 16.58 35.13 -49.68
C SER A 485 17.28 33.80 -50.03
N HIS A 486 18.21 33.85 -50.97
CA HIS A 486 19.04 32.72 -51.37
C HIS A 486 20.51 33.12 -51.27
N THR A 487 21.29 32.36 -50.49
CA THR A 487 22.73 32.59 -50.27
C THR A 487 23.59 31.38 -50.61
N GLY A 488 22.97 30.20 -50.72
CA GLY A 488 23.59 28.95 -51.17
C GLY A 488 22.55 27.83 -51.28
N GLY A 489 22.99 26.61 -51.56
CA GLY A 489 22.07 25.51 -51.91
C GLY A 489 21.44 25.69 -53.30
N THR A 490 20.45 24.86 -53.64
CA THR A 490 19.84 24.83 -54.99
C THR A 490 18.36 25.14 -54.91
N VAL A 491 17.86 26.11 -55.70
CA VAL A 491 16.43 26.38 -55.87
C VAL A 491 16.05 26.07 -57.31
N ASN A 492 15.04 25.22 -57.50
CA ASN A 492 14.49 24.86 -58.81
C ASN A 492 12.99 25.13 -58.81
N GLY A 493 12.43 25.67 -59.90
CA GLY A 493 11.00 25.91 -59.99
C GLY A 493 10.55 26.55 -61.30
N VAL A 494 9.25 26.55 -61.55
CA VAL A 494 8.65 27.11 -62.78
C VAL A 494 8.13 28.53 -62.50
N THR A 495 9.04 29.50 -62.46
CA THR A 495 8.69 30.92 -62.29
C THR A 495 7.96 31.46 -63.52
N ARG A 496 6.72 31.96 -63.34
CA ARG A 496 5.95 32.72 -64.34
C ARG A 496 5.01 33.71 -63.69
#